data_AF-A0A7K1E0W9-F1
#
_entry.id   AF-A0A7K1E0W9-F1
#
_cell.length_a   1.000
_cell.length_b   1.000
_cell.length_c   1.000
_cell.angle_alpha   90.00
_cell.angle_beta   90.00
_cell.angle_gamma   90.00
#
_symmetry.space_group_name_H-M   'P 1'
#
loop_
_entity.id
_entity.type
_entity.pdbx_description
1 polymer ?
#
loop_
_entity_poly.entity_id
_entity_poly.type
_entity_poly.pdbx_seq_one_letter_code
_entity_poly.pdbx_strand_id
1 'polypeptide(L)' 'MRILLVGSGGVGDAIAKIAARRSFFEKLIVTDYDESRAERTVEWLRQRHGADLI' A
#
# COMPACT_ATOMS: atom_id res chain seq x y z
N MET A 1 -7.39 11.45 7.15
CA MET A 1 -6.27 11.96 6.33
C MET A 1 -6.02 11.01 5.16
N ARG A 2 -5.66 11.53 3.99
CA ARG A 2 -5.36 10.73 2.79
C ARG A 2 -3.87 10.84 2.45
N ILE A 3 -3.24 9.72 2.13
CA ILE A 3 -1.79 9.62 1.87
C ILE A 3 -1.59 9.15 0.44
N LEU A 4 -0.72 9.84 -0.30
CA LEU A 4 -0.17 9.38 -1.57
C LEU A 4 1.27 8.93 -1.34
N LEU A 5 1.51 7.64 -1.52
CA LEU A 5 2.85 7.06 -1.46
C LEU A 5 3.40 6.96 -2.89
N VAL A 6 4.47 7.70 -3.16
CA VAL A 6 5.17 7.69 -4.46
C VAL A 6 6.41 6.80 -4.36
N GLY A 7 6.40 5.71 -5.11
CA GLY A 7 7.41 4.66 -5.10
C GLY A 7 6.97 3.45 -4.26
N SER A 8 7.05 2.27 -4.88
CA SER A 8 6.74 0.94 -4.33
C SER A 8 7.94 0.00 -4.44
N GLY A 9 9.15 0.56 -4.34
CA GLY A 9 10.36 -0.21 -4.06
C GLY A 9 10.38 -0.75 -2.63
N GLY A 10 11.55 -1.20 -2.13
CA GLY A 10 11.64 -1.83 -0.81
C GLY A 10 11.12 -0.97 0.35
N VAL A 11 11.35 0.35 0.33
CA VAL A 11 10.87 1.26 1.38
C VAL A 11 9.38 1.52 1.26
N GLY A 12 8.88 1.81 0.06
CA GLY A 12 7.45 2.08 -0.17
C GLY A 12 6.59 0.86 0.18
N ASP A 13 7.02 -0.32 -0.26
CA ASP A 13 6.36 -1.58 0.08
C ASP A 13 6.31 -1.80 1.60
N ALA A 14 7.41 -1.56 2.31
CA ALA A 14 7.44 -1.64 3.77
C ALA A 14 6.49 -0.62 4.45
N ILE A 15 6.43 0.62 3.95
CA ILE A 15 5.50 1.64 4.44
C ILE A 15 4.06 1.18 4.27
N ALA A 16 3.66 0.70 3.10
CA ALA A 16 2.30 0.23 2.84
C ALA A 16 1.90 -0.92 3.78
N LYS A 17 2.82 -1.88 4.00
CA LYS A 17 2.63 -3.01 4.93
C LYS A 17 2.53 -2.59 6.40
N ILE A 18 3.26 -1.56 6.82
CA ILE A 18 3.13 -0.99 8.16
C ILE A 18 1.80 -0.24 8.29
N ALA A 19 1.43 0.52 7.26
CA ALA A 19 0.25 1.36 7.23
C ALA A 19 -1.04 0.54 7.34
N ALA A 20 -1.10 -0.66 6.75
CA ALA A 20 -2.20 -1.61 6.88
C ALA A 20 -2.59 -1.98 8.33
N ARG A 21 -1.72 -1.68 9.30
CA ARG A 21 -1.90 -1.97 10.74
C ARG A 21 -2.21 -0.70 11.56
N ARG A 22 -2.49 0.42 10.90
CA ARG A 22 -2.66 1.75 11.53
C ARG A 22 -3.99 2.35 11.10
N SER A 23 -4.60 3.13 11.99
CA SER A 23 -5.95 3.70 11.81
C SER A 23 -5.99 5.23 11.80
N PHE A 24 -4.84 5.91 11.80
CA PHE A 24 -4.79 7.39 11.83
C PHE A 24 -5.06 8.04 10.46
N PHE A 25 -5.20 7.25 9.40
CA PHE A 25 -5.50 7.71 8.04
C PHE A 25 -6.72 6.96 7.49
N GLU A 26 -7.39 7.59 6.54
CA GLU A 26 -8.61 7.08 5.90
C GLU A 26 -8.26 6.26 4.65
N LYS A 27 -7.27 6.72 3.88
CA LYS A 27 -6.85 6.06 2.63
C LYS A 27 -5.37 6.27 2.35
N LEU A 28 -4.70 5.23 1.88
CA LEU A 28 -3.34 5.27 1.36
C LEU A 28 -3.38 4.77 -0.09
N ILE A 29 -2.85 5.56 -1.02
CA ILE A 29 -2.73 5.21 -2.44
C ILE A 29 -1.25 4.93 -2.70
N VAL A 30 -0.94 3.72 -3.19
CA VAL A 30 0.41 3.35 -3.62
C VAL A 30 0.55 3.66 -5.10
N THR A 31 1.59 4.39 -5.47
CA THR A 31 1.90 4.72 -6.86
C THR A 31 3.35 4.41 -7.17
N ASP A 32 3.62 4.07 -8.42
CA ASP A 32 4.95 3.86 -8.94
C ASP A 32 4.95 4.20 -10.43
N TYR A 33 6.14 4.45 -10.99
CA TYR A 33 6.29 4.61 -12.42
C TYR A 33 6.00 3.30 -13.17
N ASP A 34 6.41 2.18 -12.58
CA ASP A 34 6.09 0.84 -13.07
C ASP A 34 4.87 0.32 -12.28
N GLU A 35 3.69 0.36 -12.91
CA GLU A 35 2.40 -0.02 -12.32
C GLU A 35 2.45 -1.40 -11.65
N SER A 36 3.17 -2.36 -12.26
CA SER A 36 3.30 -3.72 -11.74
C SER A 36 3.89 -3.75 -10.33
N ARG A 37 4.70 -2.75 -9.94
CA ARG A 37 5.29 -2.67 -8.60
C ARG A 37 4.23 -2.29 -7.56
N ALA A 38 3.38 -1.31 -7.88
CA ALA A 38 2.29 -0.90 -7.02
C ALA A 38 1.26 -2.03 -6.87
N GLU A 39 0.92 -2.70 -7.98
CA GLU A 39 0.03 -3.86 -7.99
C GLU A 39 0.54 -4.99 -7.10
N ARG A 40 1.84 -5.32 -7.14
CA ARG A 40 2.43 -6.34 -6.27
C ARG A 40 2.29 -6.00 -4.79
N THR A 41 2.49 -4.74 -4.40
CA THR A 41 2.29 -4.31 -3.01
C THR A 41 0.83 -4.43 -2.60
N VAL A 42 -0.11 -4.00 -3.45
CA VAL A 42 -1.56 -4.09 -3.20
C VAL A 42 -2.00 -5.56 -3.11
N GLU A 43 -1.53 -6.42 -4.00
CA GLU A 43 -1.88 -7.84 -4.01
C GLU A 43 -1.35 -8.57 -2.77
N TRP A 44 -0.13 -8.25 -2.32
CA TRP A 44 0.37 -8.76 -1.05
C TRP A 44 -0.54 -8.38 0.12
N LEU A 45 -0.99 -7.12 0.17
CA LEU A 45 -1.93 -6.65 1.20
C LEU A 45 -3.25 -7.41 1.13
N ARG A 46 -3.76 -7.67 -0.09
CA ARG A 46 -5.03 -8.37 -0.31
C ARG A 46 -4.99 -9.78 0.24
N GLN A 47 -3.91 -10.50 -0.06
CA GLN A 47 -3.70 -11.87 0.41
C GLN A 47 -3.52 -11.94 1.93
N ARG A 48 -2.89 -10.92 2.53
CA ARG A 48 -2.57 -10.89 3.97
C ARG A 48 -3.75 -10.46 4.84
N HIS A 49 -4.58 -9.54 4.35
CA HIS A 49 -5.58 -8.82 5.15
C HIS A 49 -7.02 -8.94 4.63
N GLY A 50 -7.23 -9.56 3.47
CA GLY A 50 -8.54 -9.64 2.82
C GLY A 50 -8.84 -8.42 1.93
N ALA A 51 -9.91 -8.52 1.14
CA ALA A 51 -10.31 -7.47 0.20
C ALA A 51 -10.87 -6.22 0.90
N ASP A 52 -11.42 -6.36 2.11
CA ASP A 52 -12.06 -5.26 2.85
C ASP A 52 -11.08 -4.17 3.29
N LEU A 53 -9.78 -4.47 3.29
CA LEU A 53 -8.72 -3.54 3.67
C LEU A 53 -8.20 -2.66 2.51
N ILE A 54 -8.67 -2.89 1.27
CA ILE A 54 -8.12 -2.29 0.03
C ILE A 54 -9.14 -1.44 -0.71
#